data_AF-I8U8J8-F1
#
_entry.id   AF-I8U8J8-F1
#
_cell.length_a   1.000
_cell.length_b   1.000
_cell.length_c   1.000
_cell.angle_alpha   90.00
_cell.angle_beta   90.00
_cell.angle_gamma   90.00
#
_symmetry.space_group_name_H-M   'P 1'
#
loop_
_entity.id
_entity.type
_entity.pdbx_description
1 polymer ?
#
loop_
_entity_poly.entity_id
_entity_poly.type
_entity_poly.pdbx_seq_one_letter_code
_entity_poly.pdbx_strand_id
1 'polypeptide(L)'
;MRHHETNLLPLTLTSLTTASTLKQPAVFVECDTSESQMAQAAVTSAGEMAAKAAASIRANNVTSLFQTFFKTTDSTSTNHVAEILEEIAQEASQQGGGLATYSCQPDSITCQSGSFTQTGYASKDGYRGQMSTCPAYFQLPQASDDCSVLDQRMSSLHELCHTKGVLGYEVYGYSNMLGLDSQTPLKNAESYAFFSKCRCFSFMCHSSYEYMSFVC
;
A
#
# COMPACT_ATOMS: atom_id res chain seq x y z
N MET A 1 -36.59 -69.56 34.65
CA MET A 1 -36.95 -68.22 34.14
C MET A 1 -35.69 -67.59 33.56
N ARG A 2 -35.69 -67.31 32.24
CA ARG A 2 -34.61 -66.61 31.54
C ARG A 2 -34.80 -65.10 31.73
N HIS A 3 -33.77 -64.38 32.16
CA HIS A 3 -33.60 -62.94 31.91
C HIS A 3 -32.10 -62.68 31.76
N HIS A 4 -31.61 -62.61 30.53
CA HIS A 4 -31.42 -61.42 29.70
C HIS A 4 -30.26 -60.54 30.19
N GLU A 5 -29.10 -60.81 29.58
CA GLU A 5 -27.91 -59.95 29.47
C GLU A 5 -28.29 -58.52 29.08
N THR A 6 -27.63 -57.53 29.68
CA THR A 6 -27.52 -56.18 29.10
C THR A 6 -26.10 -55.69 29.30
N ASN A 7 -25.24 -55.97 28.31
CA ASN A 7 -23.92 -55.38 28.21
C ASN A 7 -24.07 -53.90 27.82
N LEU A 8 -23.78 -53.00 28.76
CA LEU A 8 -23.66 -51.57 28.49
C LEU A 8 -22.25 -51.29 27.96
N LEU A 9 -22.10 -51.10 26.64
CA LEU A 9 -20.90 -50.50 26.06
C LEU A 9 -20.94 -48.98 26.31
N PRO A 10 -19.88 -48.36 26.86
CA PRO A 10 -19.78 -46.92 26.86
C PRO A 10 -19.48 -46.44 25.44
N LEU A 11 -20.44 -45.76 24.80
CA LEU A 11 -20.16 -44.94 23.61
C LEU A 11 -19.29 -43.75 24.06
N THR A 12 -18.01 -43.78 23.73
CA THR A 12 -17.16 -42.59 23.77
C THR A 12 -17.57 -41.68 22.61
N LEU A 13 -18.32 -40.64 22.92
CA LEU A 13 -18.64 -39.58 21.98
C LEU A 13 -17.38 -38.70 21.81
N THR A 14 -16.49 -39.06 20.90
CA THR A 14 -15.43 -38.16 20.45
C THR A 14 -16.09 -37.01 19.70
N SER A 15 -16.31 -35.89 20.40
CA SER A 15 -16.63 -34.62 19.76
C SER A 15 -15.39 -34.19 18.98
N LEU A 16 -15.30 -34.58 17.70
CA LEU A 16 -14.48 -33.84 16.74
C LEU A 16 -15.22 -32.54 16.45
N THR A 17 -15.05 -31.56 17.34
CA THR A 17 -15.11 -30.17 16.90
C THR A 17 -13.91 -29.97 16.00
N THR A 18 -14.09 -30.17 14.70
CA THR A 18 -13.27 -29.47 13.72
C THR A 18 -13.48 -27.99 13.99
N ALA A 19 -12.61 -27.41 14.82
CA ALA A 19 -12.40 -25.98 14.83
C ALA A 19 -12.05 -25.64 13.38
N SER A 20 -13.05 -25.14 12.66
CA SER A 20 -12.80 -24.51 11.38
C SER A 20 -11.88 -23.35 11.75
N THR A 21 -10.59 -23.47 11.45
CA THR A 21 -9.67 -22.35 11.52
C THR A 21 -10.36 -21.23 10.76
N LEU A 22 -10.85 -20.22 11.50
CA LEU A 22 -11.44 -19.04 10.92
C LEU A 22 -10.43 -18.57 9.89
N LYS A 23 -10.84 -18.62 8.62
CA LYS A 23 -10.09 -18.11 7.49
C LYS A 23 -9.61 -16.73 7.90
N GLN A 24 -8.31 -16.56 8.16
CA GLN A 24 -7.79 -15.27 8.59
C GLN A 24 -8.21 -14.26 7.52
N PRO A 25 -9.07 -13.29 7.85
CA PRO A 25 -9.35 -12.21 6.92
C PRO A 25 -8.05 -11.44 6.73
N ALA A 26 -8.05 -10.50 5.80
CA ALA A 26 -7.08 -9.42 5.87
C ALA A 26 -6.92 -8.94 7.27
N VAL A 27 -5.66 -8.95 7.72
CA VAL A 27 -5.31 -8.60 9.08
C VAL A 27 -5.34 -7.07 9.14
N PHE A 28 -6.55 -6.49 8.99
CA PHE A 28 -6.87 -5.15 9.48
C PHE A 28 -7.12 -5.33 10.97
N VAL A 29 -6.10 -5.05 11.76
CA VAL A 29 -6.12 -5.20 13.20
C VAL A 29 -6.23 -3.84 13.87
N GLU A 30 -6.81 -3.85 15.08
CA GLU A 30 -6.97 -2.64 15.89
C GLU A 30 -7.75 -1.53 15.16
N CYS A 31 -8.64 -1.93 14.25
CA CYS A 31 -9.53 -1.05 13.51
C CYS A 31 -10.96 -1.13 14.07
N ASP A 32 -11.64 -0.01 14.15
CA ASP A 32 -13.10 -0.02 14.15
C ASP A 32 -13.65 -0.38 12.75
N THR A 33 -14.98 -0.51 12.64
CA THR A 33 -15.63 -0.89 11.37
C THR A 33 -15.40 0.13 10.25
N SER A 34 -15.42 1.42 10.57
CA SER A 34 -15.21 2.51 9.60
C SER A 34 -13.76 2.57 9.16
N GLU A 35 -12.82 2.51 10.12
CA GLU A 35 -11.38 2.51 9.86
C GLU A 35 -10.99 1.32 8.98
N SER A 36 -11.49 0.12 9.28
CA SER A 36 -11.23 -1.08 8.49
C SER A 36 -11.73 -0.93 7.04
N GLN A 37 -12.93 -0.35 6.84
CA GLN A 37 -13.47 -0.10 5.50
C GLN A 37 -12.63 0.92 4.73
N MET A 38 -12.25 2.03 5.38
CA MET A 38 -11.42 3.07 4.77
C MET A 38 -10.03 2.55 4.39
N ALA A 39 -9.37 1.85 5.31
CA ALA A 39 -8.05 1.29 5.08
C ALA A 39 -8.07 0.20 4.00
N GLN A 40 -9.06 -0.70 4.02
CA GLN A 40 -9.23 -1.72 2.98
C GLN A 40 -9.47 -1.09 1.61
N ALA A 41 -10.35 -0.09 1.50
CA ALA A 41 -10.62 0.60 0.24
C ALA A 41 -9.37 1.33 -0.29
N ALA A 42 -8.62 1.98 0.60
CA ALA A 42 -7.40 2.69 0.25
C ALA A 42 -6.29 1.76 -0.23
N VAL A 43 -6.07 0.62 0.44
CA VAL A 43 -5.09 -0.40 0.03
C VAL A 43 -5.47 -1.01 -1.31
N THR A 44 -6.74 -1.37 -1.51
CA THR A 44 -7.20 -1.89 -2.80
C THR A 44 -6.96 -0.88 -3.93
N SER A 45 -7.32 0.38 -3.71
CA SER A 45 -7.11 1.42 -4.73
C SER A 45 -5.63 1.76 -4.95
N ALA A 46 -4.78 1.68 -3.92
CA ALA A 46 -3.33 1.78 -4.05
C ALA A 46 -2.77 0.67 -4.97
N GLY A 47 -3.24 -0.57 -4.80
CA GLY A 47 -2.91 -1.68 -5.68
C GLY A 47 -3.32 -1.45 -7.13
N GLU A 48 -4.52 -0.91 -7.36
CA GLU A 48 -4.98 -0.54 -8.71
C GLU A 48 -4.15 0.57 -9.34
N MET A 49 -3.75 1.59 -8.57
CA MET A 49 -2.85 2.64 -9.05
C MET A 49 -1.49 2.07 -9.42
N ALA A 50 -0.91 1.20 -8.57
CA ALA A 50 0.36 0.55 -8.82
C ALA A 50 0.31 -0.34 -10.08
N ALA A 51 -0.76 -1.14 -10.25
CA ALA A 51 -0.96 -1.97 -11.43
C ALA A 51 -1.02 -1.14 -12.73
N LYS A 52 -1.79 -0.04 -12.73
CA LYS A 52 -1.89 0.88 -13.88
C LYS A 52 -0.54 1.53 -14.20
N ALA A 53 0.19 1.94 -13.16
CA ALA A 53 1.50 2.57 -13.28
C ALA A 53 2.53 1.60 -13.88
N ALA A 54 2.64 0.38 -13.34
CA ALA A 54 3.51 -0.66 -13.86
C ALA A 54 3.18 -1.01 -15.32
N ALA A 55 1.91 -1.28 -15.64
CA ALA A 55 1.49 -1.58 -17.00
C ALA A 55 1.86 -0.47 -18.00
N SER A 56 1.82 0.79 -17.55
CA SER A 56 2.18 1.95 -18.37
C SER A 56 3.69 2.06 -18.58
N ILE A 57 4.50 1.75 -17.56
CA ILE A 57 5.96 1.62 -17.71
C ILE A 57 6.26 0.54 -18.74
N ARG A 58 5.67 -0.66 -18.61
CA ARG A 58 5.87 -1.78 -19.54
C ARG A 58 5.44 -1.44 -20.98
N ALA A 59 4.44 -0.57 -21.13
CA ALA A 59 3.96 -0.07 -22.42
C ALA A 59 4.76 1.13 -22.98
N ASN A 60 5.79 1.62 -22.27
CA ASN A 60 6.61 2.78 -22.65
C ASN A 60 5.80 4.07 -22.96
N ASN A 61 4.64 4.27 -22.34
CA ASN A 61 3.76 5.43 -22.60
C ASN A 61 3.77 6.49 -21.49
N VAL A 62 4.73 6.41 -20.57
CA VAL A 62 4.87 7.31 -19.40
C VAL A 62 6.27 7.85 -19.21
N THR A 63 7.14 7.78 -20.23
CA THR A 63 8.58 8.11 -20.11
C THR A 63 8.83 9.49 -19.50
N SER A 64 8.12 10.53 -19.95
CA SER A 64 8.27 11.89 -19.40
C SER A 64 7.80 12.00 -17.93
N LEU A 65 6.71 11.32 -17.59
CA LEU A 65 6.21 11.27 -16.21
C LEU A 65 7.18 10.48 -15.31
N PHE A 66 7.70 9.37 -15.82
CA PHE A 66 8.69 8.56 -15.12
C PHE A 66 9.96 9.37 -14.85
N GLN A 67 10.48 10.08 -15.86
CA GLN A 67 11.64 10.96 -15.70
C GLN A 67 11.37 12.09 -14.70
N THR A 68 10.14 12.59 -14.60
CA THR A 68 9.78 13.64 -13.64
C THR A 68 9.99 13.19 -12.19
N PHE A 69 9.62 11.96 -11.86
CA PHE A 69 9.72 11.44 -10.49
C PHE A 69 11.01 10.68 -10.22
N PHE A 70 11.49 9.88 -11.18
CA PHE A 70 12.67 9.02 -11.00
C PHE A 70 13.96 9.58 -11.60
N LYS A 71 13.91 10.71 -12.32
CA LYS A 71 15.05 11.44 -12.93
C LYS A 71 15.95 10.61 -13.83
N THR A 72 15.44 9.48 -14.30
CA THR A 72 16.09 8.60 -15.25
C THR A 72 15.04 8.00 -16.19
N THR A 73 15.48 7.40 -17.28
CA THR A 73 14.65 6.64 -18.22
C THR A 73 15.35 5.35 -18.67
N ASP A 74 16.43 4.95 -17.97
CA ASP A 74 17.16 3.75 -18.32
C ASP A 74 16.33 2.49 -18.02
N SER A 75 16.53 1.45 -18.83
CA SER A 75 15.73 0.22 -18.76
C SER A 75 15.85 -0.50 -17.42
N THR A 76 17.00 -0.40 -16.75
CA THR A 76 17.22 -1.05 -15.46
C THR A 76 16.34 -0.41 -14.40
N SER A 77 16.34 0.92 -14.33
CA SER A 77 15.51 1.68 -13.40
C SER A 77 14.02 1.53 -13.69
N THR A 78 13.59 1.60 -14.96
CA THR A 78 12.18 1.41 -15.31
C THR A 78 11.68 0.01 -14.98
N ASN A 79 12.49 -1.02 -15.25
CA ASN A 79 12.13 -2.40 -14.89
C ASN A 79 12.04 -2.58 -13.38
N HIS A 80 13.02 -2.05 -12.63
CA HIS A 80 13.02 -2.11 -11.17
C HIS A 80 11.77 -1.48 -10.56
N VAL A 81 11.38 -0.29 -11.01
CA VAL A 81 10.18 0.39 -10.52
C VAL A 81 8.91 -0.38 -10.89
N ALA A 82 8.82 -0.89 -12.13
CA ALA A 82 7.67 -1.68 -12.57
C ALA A 82 7.51 -2.97 -11.75
N GLU A 83 8.60 -3.66 -11.44
CA GLU A 83 8.59 -4.88 -10.61
C GLU A 83 8.06 -4.60 -9.20
N ILE A 84 8.54 -3.55 -8.53
CA ILE A 84 8.04 -3.16 -7.20
C ILE A 84 6.54 -2.83 -7.26
N LEU A 85 6.10 -2.08 -8.26
CA LEU A 85 4.68 -1.72 -8.41
C LEU A 85 3.81 -2.95 -8.71
N GLU A 86 4.32 -3.93 -9.46
CA GLU A 86 3.66 -5.23 -9.69
C GLU A 86 3.53 -6.02 -8.37
N GLU A 87 4.57 -6.05 -7.53
CA GLU A 87 4.52 -6.69 -6.21
C GLU A 87 3.52 -6.01 -5.26
N ILE A 88 3.45 -4.67 -5.29
CA ILE A 88 2.46 -3.89 -4.53
C ILE A 88 1.04 -4.23 -5.00
N ALA A 89 0.82 -4.25 -6.31
CA ALA A 89 -0.48 -4.59 -6.88
C ALA A 89 -0.92 -6.00 -6.48
N GLN A 90 0.00 -6.98 -6.52
CA GLN A 90 -0.25 -8.35 -6.12
C GLN A 90 -0.60 -8.45 -4.63
N GLU A 91 0.13 -7.75 -3.76
CA GLU A 91 -0.13 -7.72 -2.31
C GLU A 91 -1.53 -7.17 -2.01
N ALA A 92 -1.83 -5.99 -2.55
CA ALA A 92 -3.09 -5.29 -2.33
C ALA A 92 -4.31 -6.06 -2.88
N SER A 93 -4.14 -6.87 -3.93
CA SER A 93 -5.22 -7.69 -4.49
C SER A 93 -5.58 -8.90 -3.64
N GLN A 94 -4.75 -9.30 -2.67
CA GLN A 94 -5.01 -10.51 -1.88
C GLN A 94 -6.14 -10.35 -0.86
N GLN A 95 -6.69 -9.14 -0.68
CA GLN A 95 -7.74 -8.84 0.31
C GLN A 95 -7.47 -9.54 1.64
N GLY A 96 -6.19 -9.51 2.05
CA GLY A 96 -5.74 -10.11 3.29
C GLY A 96 -5.08 -11.46 3.33
N GLY A 97 -5.09 -12.18 2.21
CA GLY A 97 -4.25 -13.36 2.06
C GLY A 97 -2.78 -13.04 1.79
N GLY A 98 -2.42 -11.74 1.81
CA GLY A 98 -1.10 -11.24 1.48
C GLY A 98 -0.07 -11.44 2.60
N LEU A 99 1.15 -10.98 2.35
CA LEU A 99 2.25 -11.05 3.31
C LEU A 99 2.29 -9.84 4.26
N ALA A 100 1.46 -8.83 4.02
CA ALA A 100 1.34 -7.64 4.85
C ALA A 100 0.16 -7.72 5.83
N THR A 101 0.42 -7.31 7.08
CA THR A 101 -0.58 -6.99 8.09
C THR A 101 -0.80 -5.47 8.12
N TYR A 102 -2.04 -5.03 8.36
CA TYR A 102 -2.45 -3.63 8.37
C TYR A 102 -3.05 -3.27 9.74
N SER A 103 -2.43 -2.38 10.50
CA SER A 103 -2.94 -1.88 11.79
C SER A 103 -3.57 -0.51 11.62
N CYS A 104 -4.77 -0.30 12.16
CA CYS A 104 -5.39 1.02 12.23
C CYS A 104 -4.88 1.88 13.40
N GLN A 105 -3.92 1.35 14.16
CA GLN A 105 -3.24 2.03 15.24
C GLN A 105 -1.74 2.12 14.94
N PRO A 106 -1.02 3.07 15.57
CA PRO A 106 0.41 3.25 15.33
C PRO A 106 1.29 2.21 16.07
N ASP A 107 0.69 1.18 16.66
CA ASP A 107 1.33 0.16 17.48
C ASP A 107 2.28 0.78 18.54
N SER A 108 3.59 0.55 18.43
CA SER A 108 4.61 1.08 19.35
C SER A 108 5.26 2.40 18.90
N ILE A 109 4.80 2.98 17.79
CA ILE A 109 5.39 4.15 17.16
C ILE A 109 4.69 5.42 17.62
N THR A 110 5.46 6.46 17.89
CA THR A 110 4.91 7.80 18.15
C THR A 110 4.80 8.55 16.82
N CYS A 111 3.57 8.75 16.36
CA CYS A 111 3.28 9.51 15.15
C CYS A 111 3.77 10.96 15.26
N GLN A 112 4.63 11.36 14.34
CA GLN A 112 5.14 12.73 14.29
C GLN A 112 4.09 13.70 13.75
N SER A 113 4.03 14.89 14.35
CA SER A 113 3.22 16.01 13.88
C SER A 113 4.02 17.31 13.95
N GLY A 114 3.76 18.25 13.03
CA GLY A 114 4.51 19.50 12.91
C GLY A 114 4.61 19.97 11.46
N SER A 115 5.83 20.25 10.97
CA SER A 115 6.10 20.62 9.57
C SER A 115 5.73 19.53 8.55
N PHE A 116 5.59 18.30 9.02
CA PHE A 116 5.05 17.14 8.31
C PHE A 116 4.13 16.38 9.26
N THR A 117 3.06 15.80 8.73
CA THR A 117 2.14 14.95 9.50
C THR A 117 2.31 13.52 9.03
N GLN A 118 2.82 12.67 9.92
CA GLN A 118 2.98 11.25 9.63
C GLN A 118 1.60 10.58 9.60
N THR A 119 1.34 9.85 8.51
CA THR A 119 0.07 9.15 8.29
C THR A 119 0.23 7.65 8.45
N GLY A 120 1.43 7.12 8.32
CA GLY A 120 1.70 5.72 8.60
C GLY A 120 3.16 5.43 8.84
N TYR A 121 3.41 4.15 9.06
CA TYR A 121 4.71 3.55 9.08
C TYR A 121 4.60 2.11 8.60
N ALA A 122 5.58 1.65 7.85
CA ALA A 122 5.66 0.27 7.42
C ALA A 122 7.07 -0.30 7.57
N SER A 123 7.12 -1.59 7.85
CA SER A 123 8.36 -2.35 8.00
C SER A 123 8.22 -3.76 7.45
N LYS A 124 9.36 -4.44 7.29
CA LYS A 124 9.44 -5.82 6.83
C LYS A 124 10.41 -6.60 7.72
N ASP A 125 9.99 -7.77 8.22
CA ASP A 125 10.83 -8.65 9.07
C ASP A 125 11.67 -9.66 8.27
N GLY A 126 11.94 -9.34 7.00
CA GLY A 126 12.58 -10.23 6.02
C GLY A 126 11.58 -11.07 5.21
N TYR A 127 10.37 -11.36 5.72
CA TYR A 127 9.36 -12.13 5.01
C TYR A 127 7.98 -11.46 4.98
N ARG A 128 7.49 -10.98 6.12
CA ARG A 128 6.18 -10.35 6.27
C ARG A 128 6.31 -8.83 6.35
N GLY A 129 5.34 -8.13 5.79
CA GLY A 129 5.17 -6.70 5.96
C GLY A 129 4.27 -6.39 7.16
N GLN A 130 4.52 -5.28 7.83
CA GLN A 130 3.61 -4.67 8.79
C GLN A 130 3.43 -3.22 8.40
N MET A 131 2.19 -2.79 8.27
CA MET A 131 1.81 -1.40 8.02
C MET A 131 0.94 -0.94 9.19
N SER A 132 1.23 0.23 9.74
CA SER A 132 0.54 0.76 10.91
C SER A 132 0.19 2.21 10.63
N THR A 133 -1.06 2.59 10.82
CA THR A 133 -1.54 3.94 10.49
C THR A 133 -1.54 4.85 11.71
N CYS A 134 -1.28 6.12 11.45
CA CYS A 134 -1.42 7.20 12.43
C CYS A 134 -2.83 7.78 12.37
N PRO A 135 -3.35 8.40 13.46
CA PRO A 135 -4.70 8.98 13.46
C PRO A 135 -4.96 10.00 12.33
N ALA A 136 -3.92 10.68 11.86
CA ALA A 136 -4.01 11.63 10.73
C ALA A 136 -4.38 10.95 9.40
N TYR A 137 -4.09 9.66 9.23
CA TYR A 137 -4.45 8.88 8.04
C TYR A 137 -5.94 8.94 7.74
N PHE A 138 -6.77 8.74 8.76
CA PHE A 138 -8.23 8.72 8.62
C PHE A 138 -8.84 10.12 8.44
N GLN A 139 -8.02 11.18 8.59
CA GLN A 139 -8.42 12.56 8.32
C GLN A 139 -8.10 12.99 6.87
N LEU A 140 -7.29 12.21 6.14
CA LEU A 140 -7.03 12.45 4.73
C LEU A 140 -8.30 12.23 3.89
N PRO A 141 -8.45 12.92 2.75
CA PRO A 141 -9.42 12.52 1.74
C PRO A 141 -9.20 11.05 1.38
N GLN A 142 -10.28 10.28 1.23
CA GLN A 142 -10.18 8.91 0.70
C GLN A 142 -9.60 8.92 -0.72
N ALA A 143 -9.89 9.98 -1.48
CA ALA A 143 -9.49 10.15 -2.86
C ALA A 143 -9.36 11.64 -3.21
N SER A 144 -8.31 11.98 -3.96
CA SER A 144 -8.21 13.25 -4.67
C SER A 144 -7.67 13.02 -6.09
N ASP A 145 -8.24 13.73 -7.06
CA ASP A 145 -7.78 13.75 -8.45
C ASP A 145 -6.63 14.76 -8.65
N ASP A 146 -6.36 15.62 -7.66
CA ASP A 146 -5.20 16.50 -7.62
C ASP A 146 -3.96 15.69 -7.23
N CYS A 147 -3.00 15.65 -8.15
CA CYS A 147 -1.73 14.95 -8.04
C CYS A 147 -0.86 15.41 -6.87
N SER A 148 -1.00 16.66 -6.43
CA SER A 148 -0.22 17.26 -5.35
C SER A 148 -0.79 17.02 -3.95
N VAL A 149 -2.05 16.60 -3.86
CA VAL A 149 -2.76 16.40 -2.59
C VAL A 149 -2.49 15.00 -2.04
N LEU A 150 -2.09 14.88 -0.78
CA LEU A 150 -2.01 13.60 -0.10
C LEU A 150 -3.43 13.04 0.14
N ASP A 151 -3.66 11.80 -0.27
CA ASP A 151 -4.89 11.04 0.00
C ASP A 151 -4.57 9.66 0.59
N GLN A 152 -5.57 8.97 1.12
CA GLN A 152 -5.38 7.67 1.79
C GLN A 152 -4.75 6.61 0.88
N ARG A 153 -5.03 6.66 -0.43
CA ARG A 153 -4.50 5.69 -1.40
C ARG A 153 -3.02 5.95 -1.66
N MET A 154 -2.65 7.23 -1.80
CA MET A 154 -1.26 7.64 -1.93
C MET A 154 -0.46 7.27 -0.69
N SER A 155 -1.00 7.55 0.52
CA SER A 155 -0.37 7.15 1.77
C SER A 155 -0.25 5.63 1.87
N SER A 156 -1.27 4.86 1.50
CA SER A 156 -1.20 3.39 1.47
C SER A 156 -0.13 2.87 0.52
N LEU A 157 -0.03 3.46 -0.68
CA LEU A 157 0.98 3.06 -1.66
C LEU A 157 2.40 3.36 -1.17
N HIS A 158 2.62 4.53 -0.56
CA HIS A 158 3.88 4.88 0.09
C HIS A 158 4.29 3.80 1.11
N GLU A 159 3.41 3.47 2.06
CA GLU A 159 3.72 2.47 3.08
C GLU A 159 3.92 1.07 2.47
N LEU A 160 3.18 0.71 1.42
CA LEU A 160 3.37 -0.55 0.70
C LEU A 160 4.76 -0.65 0.05
N CYS A 161 5.34 0.47 -0.42
CA CYS A 161 6.70 0.49 -0.96
C CYS A 161 7.74 0.03 0.08
N HIS A 162 7.61 0.43 1.34
CA HIS A 162 8.52 -0.04 2.40
C HIS A 162 8.43 -1.56 2.59
N THR A 163 7.23 -2.14 2.49
CA THR A 163 7.07 -3.61 2.58
C THR A 163 7.75 -4.36 1.42
N LYS A 164 8.03 -3.67 0.31
CA LYS A 164 8.73 -4.19 -0.88
C LYS A 164 10.19 -3.76 -0.98
N GLY A 165 10.75 -3.18 0.10
CA GLY A 165 12.19 -2.92 0.22
C GLY A 165 12.64 -1.55 -0.29
N VAL A 166 11.72 -0.62 -0.54
CA VAL A 166 12.04 0.80 -0.79
C VAL A 166 12.34 1.47 0.55
N LEU A 167 13.62 1.50 0.95
CA LEU A 167 14.08 1.87 2.30
C LEU A 167 15.20 2.92 2.29
N GLY A 168 15.22 3.78 1.28
CA GLY A 168 16.21 4.84 1.11
C GLY A 168 15.97 6.04 2.01
N TYR A 169 16.61 7.16 1.67
CA TYR A 169 16.39 8.41 2.37
C TYR A 169 15.00 8.95 2.05
N GLU A 170 14.22 9.25 3.09
CA GLU A 170 12.88 9.78 2.93
C GLU A 170 12.89 11.28 2.66
N VAL A 171 12.36 11.65 1.50
CA VAL A 171 12.02 13.01 1.14
C VAL A 171 10.52 13.05 0.89
N TYR A 172 9.84 14.07 1.43
CA TYR A 172 8.39 14.18 1.43
C TYR A 172 7.91 15.42 0.68
N GLY A 173 6.74 15.32 0.07
CA GLY A 173 6.05 16.46 -0.55
C GLY A 173 6.46 16.71 -2.00
N TYR A 174 5.48 17.13 -2.79
CA TYR A 174 5.57 17.24 -4.26
C TYR A 174 6.75 18.11 -4.72
N SER A 175 6.91 19.32 -4.17
CA SER A 175 7.98 20.23 -4.58
C SER A 175 9.39 19.70 -4.29
N ASN A 176 9.56 18.99 -3.17
CA ASN A 176 10.86 18.43 -2.79
C ASN A 176 11.25 17.24 -3.69
N MET A 177 10.27 16.45 -4.14
CA MET A 177 10.47 15.38 -5.13
C MET A 177 11.03 15.89 -6.46
N LEU A 178 10.67 17.11 -6.84
CA LEU A 178 11.14 17.68 -8.11
C LEU A 178 12.65 17.97 -8.10
N GLY A 179 13.24 18.21 -6.92
CA GLY A 179 14.66 18.53 -6.75
C GLY A 179 15.61 17.35 -6.48
N LEU A 180 15.12 16.11 -6.45
CA LEU A 180 15.96 14.93 -6.18
C LEU A 180 16.97 14.63 -7.30
N ASP A 181 18.07 13.96 -6.94
CA ASP A 181 18.99 13.32 -7.89
C ASP A 181 18.37 12.06 -8.53
N SER A 182 19.13 11.32 -9.36
CA SER A 182 18.61 10.13 -10.06
C SER A 182 18.67 8.82 -9.29
N GLN A 183 19.36 8.75 -8.17
CA GLN A 183 19.47 7.50 -7.38
C GLN A 183 18.54 7.50 -6.17
N THR A 184 18.29 8.68 -5.60
CA THR A 184 17.42 8.86 -4.42
C THR A 184 15.97 8.43 -4.70
N PRO A 185 15.33 8.79 -5.82
CA PRO A 185 13.94 8.44 -6.10
C PRO A 185 13.67 6.93 -6.17
N LEU A 186 14.63 6.14 -6.67
CA LEU A 186 14.50 4.68 -6.77
C LEU A 186 14.43 4.00 -5.41
N LYS A 187 14.84 4.70 -4.35
CA LYS A 187 14.82 4.18 -2.98
C LYS A 187 13.86 4.97 -2.08
N ASN A 188 13.10 5.91 -2.61
CA ASN A 188 12.20 6.77 -1.84
C ASN A 188 10.74 6.41 -2.16
N ALA A 189 9.98 5.99 -1.15
CA ALA A 189 8.60 5.53 -1.33
C ALA A 189 7.66 6.61 -1.90
N GLU A 190 7.93 7.87 -1.55
CA GLU A 190 7.16 9.03 -2.02
C GLU A 190 7.19 9.18 -3.55
N SER A 191 8.32 8.88 -4.19
CA SER A 191 8.48 8.92 -5.65
C SER A 191 7.55 7.93 -6.36
N TYR A 192 7.39 6.72 -5.80
CA TYR A 192 6.48 5.70 -6.31
C TYR A 192 5.01 6.12 -6.14
N ALA A 193 4.67 6.69 -4.97
CA ALA A 193 3.33 7.15 -4.66
C ALA A 193 2.86 8.28 -5.57
N PHE A 194 3.67 9.32 -5.75
CA PHE A 194 3.36 10.41 -6.68
C PHE A 194 3.31 9.95 -8.13
N PHE A 195 4.28 9.17 -8.59
CA PHE A 195 4.27 8.64 -9.97
C PHE A 195 2.98 7.87 -10.26
N SER A 196 2.58 6.96 -9.36
CA SER A 196 1.40 6.13 -9.52
C SER A 196 0.11 6.94 -9.51
N LYS A 197 0.01 7.91 -8.60
CA LYS A 197 -1.13 8.83 -8.52
C LYS A 197 -1.24 9.69 -9.78
N CYS A 198 -0.16 10.36 -10.18
CA CYS A 198 -0.15 11.22 -11.37
C CYS A 198 -0.50 10.45 -12.64
N ARG A 199 -0.07 9.19 -12.73
CA ARG A 199 -0.42 8.33 -13.85
C ARG A 199 -1.92 8.00 -13.88
N CYS A 200 -2.54 7.74 -12.73
CA CYS A 200 -3.95 7.37 -12.67
C CYS A 200 -4.87 8.52 -13.15
N PHE A 201 -4.46 9.78 -12.92
CA PHE A 201 -5.28 10.98 -13.19
C PHE A 201 -4.80 11.82 -14.39
N SER A 202 -4.12 11.18 -15.34
CA SER A 202 -3.51 11.81 -16.53
C SER A 202 -4.43 12.66 -17.42
N PHE A 203 -5.74 12.78 -17.13
CA PHE A 203 -6.62 13.77 -17.78
C PHE A 203 -6.32 15.22 -17.35
N MET A 204 -5.78 15.46 -16.15
CA MET A 204 -5.38 16.81 -15.71
C MET A 204 -3.89 17.10 -15.88
N CYS A 205 -3.04 16.07 -15.98
CA CYS A 205 -1.62 16.30 -16.23
C CYS A 205 -1.38 16.77 -17.68
N HIS A 206 -2.15 16.30 -18.67
CA HIS A 206 -1.97 16.67 -20.08
C HIS A 206 -2.55 18.03 -20.50
N SER A 207 -3.36 18.71 -19.68
CA SER A 207 -3.89 20.05 -20.04
C SER A 207 -2.95 21.21 -19.68
N SER A 208 -1.77 20.94 -19.14
CA SER A 208 -0.80 21.97 -18.75
C SER A 208 0.59 21.84 -19.39
N TYR A 209 0.81 20.86 -20.29
CA TYR A 209 2.14 20.67 -20.92
C TYR A 209 2.34 21.40 -22.26
N GLU A 210 1.38 22.17 -22.77
CA GLU A 210 1.60 23.05 -23.94
C GLU A 210 1.57 24.56 -23.63
N TYR A 211 1.15 24.98 -22.44
CA TYR A 211 1.22 26.40 -22.04
C TYR A 211 1.32 26.51 -20.52
N MET A 212 2.52 26.51 -19.97
CA MET A 212 2.88 27.49 -18.94
C MET A 212 4.37 27.42 -18.66
N SER A 213 5.03 28.57 -18.82
CA SER A 213 6.32 28.85 -18.21
C SER A 213 6.30 28.53 -16.71
N PHE A 214 7.45 28.08 -16.21
CA PHE A 214 7.83 28.13 -14.80
C PHE A 214 7.42 29.45 -14.12
N VAL A 215 7.08 29.39 -12.82
CA VAL A 215 7.28 30.32 -11.68
C VAL A 215 6.16 29.94 -10.67
N CYS A 216 6.35 29.56 -9.40
CA CYS A 216 7.41 29.70 -8.40
C CYS A 216 7.41 28.45 -7.50
#